data_AF-A0A7C5T632-F1
#
_entry.id   AF-A0A7C5T632-F1
#
_cell.length_a   1.000
_cell.length_b   1.000
_cell.length_c   1.000
_cell.angle_alpha   90.00
_cell.angle_beta   90.00
_cell.angle_gamma   90.00
#
_symmetry.space_group_name_H-M   'P 1'
#
loop_
_entity.id
_entity.type
_entity.pdbx_description
1 polymer ?
#
loop_
_entity_poly.entity_id
_entity_poly.type
_entity_poly.pdbx_seq_one_letter_code
_entity_poly.pdbx_strand_id
1 'polypeptide(L)'
;TAAQVLAGLEWVTAPYDCTRRYLDVPRPAVVSMSLGALGNYSNIFLPAIRKLLELGIVPVAAIGNGGPYVTSNPGNIWGVIGVGATDVNDRVAPFSSYEEVIWPAPPGNWPFKGTYPGSYFKPDLVAPGVKVVGAYPGGLLAIGSGTSAAAPVVAGVAALVSGELSRRGLRGPQLVEAVYDILTSTARKPEDAGSGYGRVAGYLAVAKAMDLEVRGVPVSVSPSTARPGDSVRVVVGAYPGQQVEVFLSGVRVFSGEYPAGGVVVKVPDTHMDGNTVAVLADGGRSFGEALVYVKPVLRVDRNATSGTLLSLQVSGLGFADTVAVYLADSLLLLDSTNLRGSLSARLVVPYVARQTYLELRVEDLSVPGLVLTAGITVAPPPAEPTVAIVQQLSVAVERYYVVGRVGTVSVTMPEEGLSVRVSQVYPEEQVVSVARVELVGRVALVYLNVTAYPPGGYAYIEVSACSEVYCVSSVAPLHVVLEDTAERALGEVSKLYKALQSVEEAAKRALAGVASLNTSVAEVASTAEEALAGVLELLKRVEGVESLLGSTRLELLSATAMVNSTLAAELESLRGRVSSLEGGVAELRAAYGRLEEVPRLRSDVGIALALAAVALATSATSLGLTLLRAPRRRG
;
A
#
# COMPACT_ATOMS: atom_id res chain seq x y z
N THR A 1 -19.17 17.75 0.37
CA THR A 1 -19.98 18.93 0.79
C THR A 1 -21.06 18.50 1.78
N ALA A 2 -21.68 19.42 2.52
CA ALA A 2 -22.79 19.07 3.45
C ALA A 2 -23.96 18.37 2.73
N ALA A 3 -24.26 18.77 1.49
CA ALA A 3 -25.28 18.12 0.65
C ALA A 3 -24.98 16.63 0.39
N GLN A 4 -23.72 16.27 0.12
CA GLN A 4 -23.33 14.87 -0.07
C GLN A 4 -23.45 14.05 1.22
N VAL A 5 -23.13 14.65 2.38
CA VAL A 5 -23.31 13.98 3.67
C VAL A 5 -24.79 13.73 3.94
N LEU A 6 -25.65 14.72 3.71
CA LEU A 6 -27.10 14.55 3.85
C LEU A 6 -27.65 13.46 2.90
N ALA A 7 -27.23 13.45 1.65
CA ALA A 7 -27.62 12.41 0.69
C ALA A 7 -27.14 11.01 1.14
N GLY A 8 -25.93 10.92 1.72
CA GLY A 8 -25.43 9.68 2.31
C GLY A 8 -26.26 9.22 3.51
N LEU A 9 -26.64 10.14 4.40
CA LEU A 9 -27.50 9.84 5.54
C LEU A 9 -28.90 9.42 5.11
N GLU A 10 -29.46 10.05 4.07
CA GLU A 10 -30.72 9.63 3.46
C GLU A 10 -30.60 8.20 2.92
N TRP A 11 -29.56 7.91 2.12
CA TRP A 11 -29.30 6.59 1.56
C TRP A 11 -29.16 5.52 2.66
N VAL A 12 -28.48 5.82 3.76
CA VAL A 12 -28.37 4.91 4.92
C VAL A 12 -29.74 4.51 5.48
N THR A 13 -30.73 5.41 5.46
CA THR A 13 -32.08 5.11 5.99
C THR A 13 -32.92 4.26 5.03
N ALA A 14 -32.65 4.37 3.72
CA ALA A 14 -33.33 3.66 2.66
C ALA A 14 -32.38 3.44 1.46
N PRO A 15 -31.50 2.42 1.51
CA PRO A 15 -30.49 2.21 0.48
C PRO A 15 -31.10 1.98 -0.90
N TYR A 16 -30.52 2.58 -1.94
CA TYR A 16 -30.93 2.41 -3.33
C TYR A 16 -29.73 2.22 -4.27
N ASP A 17 -29.92 1.53 -5.39
CA ASP A 17 -28.87 1.31 -6.39
C ASP A 17 -28.69 2.50 -7.36
N CYS A 18 -27.77 2.38 -8.32
CA CYS A 18 -27.51 3.43 -9.32
C CYS A 18 -28.72 3.76 -10.22
N THR A 19 -29.74 2.89 -10.26
CA THR A 19 -31.00 3.09 -10.99
C THR A 19 -32.10 3.69 -10.11
N ARG A 20 -31.80 4.04 -8.85
CA ARG A 20 -32.74 4.49 -7.81
C ARG A 20 -33.76 3.44 -7.38
N ARG A 21 -33.46 2.16 -7.60
CA ARG A 21 -34.28 1.09 -7.03
C ARG A 21 -33.86 0.87 -5.58
N TYR A 22 -34.84 0.92 -4.66
CA TYR A 22 -34.60 0.60 -3.26
C TYR A 22 -34.16 -0.86 -3.10
N LEU A 23 -33.14 -1.05 -2.27
CA LEU A 23 -32.56 -2.34 -1.93
C LEU A 23 -33.30 -2.90 -0.71
N ASP A 24 -33.68 -4.19 -0.79
CA ASP A 24 -34.23 -4.92 0.35
C ASP A 24 -33.08 -5.40 1.25
N VAL A 25 -32.48 -4.46 1.97
CA VAL A 25 -31.42 -4.72 2.94
C VAL A 25 -31.85 -4.23 4.32
N PRO A 26 -31.48 -4.94 5.40
CA PRO A 26 -31.74 -4.48 6.75
C PRO A 26 -31.15 -3.09 6.99
N ARG A 27 -31.87 -2.25 7.73
CA ARG A 27 -31.34 -0.96 8.16
C ARG A 27 -30.11 -1.17 9.05
N PRO A 28 -29.10 -0.28 8.96
CA PRO A 28 -27.95 -0.35 9.84
C PRO A 28 -28.35 -0.03 11.28
N ALA A 29 -27.70 -0.69 12.24
CA ALA A 29 -27.89 -0.40 13.66
C ALA A 29 -27.23 0.92 14.08
N VAL A 30 -26.15 1.31 13.40
CA VAL A 30 -25.28 2.45 13.74
C VAL A 30 -24.83 3.14 12.47
N VAL A 31 -24.67 4.46 12.54
CA VAL A 31 -24.02 5.28 11.51
C VAL A 31 -22.77 5.91 12.10
N SER A 32 -21.61 5.57 11.55
CA SER A 32 -20.32 6.13 11.95
C SER A 32 -19.92 7.28 11.03
N MET A 33 -19.75 8.48 11.58
CA MET A 33 -19.41 9.70 10.85
C MET A 33 -18.05 10.22 11.32
N SER A 34 -16.98 9.75 10.66
CA SER A 34 -15.62 10.26 10.85
C SER A 34 -15.38 11.56 10.08
N LEU A 35 -16.28 12.53 10.28
CA LEU A 35 -16.30 13.83 9.60
C LEU A 35 -16.84 14.92 10.53
N GLY A 36 -16.56 16.17 10.22
CA GLY A 36 -17.22 17.29 10.88
C GLY A 36 -16.79 18.66 10.38
N ALA A 37 -17.59 19.67 10.69
CA ALA A 37 -17.27 21.07 10.49
C ALA A 37 -16.99 21.72 11.85
N LEU A 38 -15.74 22.10 12.09
CA LEU A 38 -15.26 22.64 13.37
C LEU A 38 -15.93 23.98 13.70
N GLY A 39 -16.37 24.16 14.95
CA GLY A 39 -17.03 25.38 15.43
C GLY A 39 -18.41 25.65 14.81
N ASN A 40 -19.00 24.66 14.13
CA ASN A 40 -20.28 24.81 13.45
C ASN A 40 -21.44 24.37 14.36
N TYR A 41 -22.49 25.19 14.38
CA TYR A 41 -23.73 24.96 15.14
C TYR A 41 -24.97 25.04 14.22
N SER A 42 -24.78 24.76 12.93
CA SER A 42 -25.83 24.83 11.93
C SER A 42 -26.89 23.75 12.14
N ASN A 43 -28.15 24.15 11.95
CA ASN A 43 -29.30 23.25 12.01
C ASN A 43 -29.44 22.34 10.77
N ILE A 44 -28.54 22.44 9.79
CA ILE A 44 -28.64 21.72 8.50
C ILE A 44 -28.70 20.20 8.66
N PHE A 45 -28.04 19.64 9.68
CA PHE A 45 -28.04 18.20 9.96
C PHE A 45 -29.14 17.75 10.94
N LEU A 46 -29.84 18.66 11.63
CA LEU A 46 -30.88 18.29 12.60
C LEU A 46 -31.99 17.42 12.00
N PRO A 47 -32.54 17.69 10.80
CA PRO A 47 -33.57 16.83 10.22
C PRO A 47 -33.08 15.40 9.96
N ALA A 48 -31.85 15.25 9.46
CA ALA A 48 -31.26 13.95 9.19
C ALA A 48 -31.01 13.18 10.49
N ILE A 49 -30.38 13.82 11.50
CA ILE A 49 -30.13 13.20 12.80
C ILE A 49 -31.44 12.82 13.49
N ARG A 50 -32.46 13.70 13.49
CA ARG A 50 -33.79 13.37 14.00
C ARG A 50 -34.31 12.09 13.36
N LYS A 51 -34.17 11.95 12.04
CA LYS A 51 -34.66 10.76 11.34
C LYS A 51 -33.93 9.48 11.74
N LEU A 52 -32.61 9.54 11.92
CA LEU A 52 -31.82 8.40 12.43
C LEU A 52 -32.32 7.96 13.81
N LEU A 53 -32.50 8.92 14.73
CA LEU A 53 -32.99 8.68 16.08
C LEU A 53 -34.38 8.04 16.09
N GLU A 54 -35.32 8.57 15.30
CA GLU A 54 -36.68 8.00 15.13
C GLU A 54 -36.65 6.56 14.62
N LEU A 55 -35.73 6.24 13.71
CA LEU A 55 -35.60 4.92 13.11
C LEU A 55 -34.86 3.92 14.02
N GLY A 56 -34.32 4.36 15.16
CA GLY A 56 -33.50 3.52 16.03
C GLY A 56 -32.08 3.29 15.51
N ILE A 57 -31.60 4.14 14.61
CA ILE A 57 -30.25 4.10 14.07
C ILE A 57 -29.37 4.99 14.94
N VAL A 58 -28.37 4.41 15.62
CA VAL A 58 -27.51 5.14 16.56
C VAL A 58 -26.51 6.00 15.77
N PRO A 59 -26.54 7.34 15.89
CA PRO A 59 -25.57 8.19 15.24
C PRO A 59 -24.31 8.33 16.11
N VAL A 60 -23.14 8.04 15.54
CA VAL A 60 -21.82 8.18 16.18
C VAL A 60 -20.96 9.07 15.31
N ALA A 61 -20.34 10.11 15.86
CA ALA A 61 -19.53 11.03 15.08
C ALA A 61 -18.28 11.50 15.82
N ALA A 62 -17.24 11.79 15.06
CA ALA A 62 -16.02 12.42 15.57
C ALA A 62 -16.32 13.82 16.11
N ILE A 63 -15.75 14.16 17.28
CA ILE A 63 -15.99 15.47 17.91
C ILE A 63 -15.14 16.60 17.31
N GLY A 64 -14.09 16.27 16.55
CA GLY A 64 -13.20 17.25 15.92
C GLY A 64 -11.78 17.20 16.46
N ASN A 65 -10.86 17.80 15.70
CA ASN A 65 -9.43 17.84 16.03
C ASN A 65 -8.95 19.28 16.32
N GLY A 66 -9.84 20.14 16.83
CA GLY A 66 -9.54 21.56 17.12
C GLY A 66 -9.01 21.82 18.52
N GLY A 67 -8.92 20.80 19.38
CA GLY A 67 -8.54 20.93 20.78
C GLY A 67 -9.65 21.48 21.69
N PRO A 68 -9.31 21.88 22.93
CA PRO A 68 -10.26 22.40 23.91
C PRO A 68 -11.10 23.59 23.40
N TYR A 69 -12.31 23.73 23.93
CA TYR A 69 -13.24 24.86 23.69
C TYR A 69 -13.80 24.97 22.27
N VAL A 70 -13.77 23.87 21.54
CA VAL A 70 -14.41 23.78 20.23
C VAL A 70 -14.84 22.35 19.96
N THR A 71 -15.96 22.17 19.26
CA THR A 71 -16.43 20.89 18.75
C THR A 71 -16.90 20.99 17.31
N SER A 72 -17.13 19.85 16.67
CA SER A 72 -17.54 19.76 15.27
C SER A 72 -18.97 19.27 15.10
N ASN A 73 -19.66 19.84 14.13
CA ASN A 73 -20.95 19.34 13.67
C ASN A 73 -20.77 18.20 12.65
N PRO A 74 -21.48 17.06 12.74
CA PRO A 74 -22.66 16.79 13.58
C PRO A 74 -22.37 16.15 14.95
N GLY A 75 -21.12 15.89 15.34
CA GLY A 75 -20.80 15.23 16.62
C GLY A 75 -21.22 16.00 17.88
N ASN A 76 -21.41 17.30 17.74
CA ASN A 76 -21.91 18.17 18.79
C ASN A 76 -23.44 18.23 18.91
N ILE A 77 -24.20 17.51 18.07
CA ILE A 77 -25.68 17.48 18.15
C ILE A 77 -26.14 16.58 19.29
N TRP A 78 -27.17 17.01 20.03
CA TRP A 78 -27.78 16.21 21.08
C TRP A 78 -28.42 14.92 20.52
N GLY A 79 -28.05 13.77 21.11
CA GLY A 79 -28.44 12.44 20.61
C GLY A 79 -27.47 11.80 19.62
N VAL A 80 -26.49 12.55 19.08
CA VAL A 80 -25.31 11.95 18.42
C VAL A 80 -24.30 11.60 19.48
N ILE A 81 -23.74 10.39 19.46
CA ILE A 81 -22.61 10.03 20.32
C ILE A 81 -21.35 10.70 19.72
N GLY A 82 -20.94 11.82 20.32
CA GLY A 82 -19.73 12.55 19.97
C GLY A 82 -18.51 11.89 20.60
N VAL A 83 -17.49 11.61 19.80
CA VAL A 83 -16.34 10.80 20.20
C VAL A 83 -15.03 11.58 20.10
N GLY A 84 -14.35 11.72 21.23
CA GLY A 84 -12.98 12.23 21.33
C GLY A 84 -11.92 11.12 21.26
N ALA A 85 -10.65 11.53 21.26
CA ALA A 85 -9.51 10.63 21.06
C ALA A 85 -8.61 10.56 22.30
N THR A 86 -8.13 9.36 22.62
CA THR A 86 -7.04 9.13 23.59
C THR A 86 -5.80 8.55 22.92
N ASP A 87 -4.66 8.69 23.59
CA ASP A 87 -3.42 7.99 23.25
C ASP A 87 -3.31 6.62 23.94
N VAL A 88 -2.17 5.95 23.73
CA VAL A 88 -1.87 4.62 24.29
C VAL A 88 -1.78 4.60 25.82
N ASN A 89 -1.57 5.75 26.45
CA ASN A 89 -1.50 5.91 27.91
C ASN A 89 -2.86 6.29 28.52
N ASP A 90 -3.95 6.14 27.76
CA ASP A 90 -5.29 6.61 28.10
C ASP A 90 -5.39 8.11 28.36
N ARG A 91 -4.45 8.90 27.84
CA ARG A 91 -4.51 10.36 27.93
C ARG A 91 -5.36 10.95 26.82
N VAL A 92 -6.18 11.96 27.12
CA VAL A 92 -6.93 12.68 26.09
C VAL A 92 -5.94 13.37 25.14
N ALA A 93 -6.08 13.12 23.84
CA ALA A 93 -5.18 13.67 22.85
C ALA A 93 -5.30 15.20 22.81
N PRO A 94 -4.18 15.97 22.72
CA PRO A 94 -4.24 17.43 22.77
C PRO A 94 -5.11 18.08 21.67
N PHE A 95 -5.23 17.43 20.51
CA PHE A 95 -6.10 17.87 19.43
C PHE A 95 -7.58 17.51 19.65
N SER A 96 -7.90 16.61 20.57
CA SER A 96 -9.27 16.12 20.76
C SER A 96 -10.16 17.26 21.23
N SER A 97 -11.21 17.52 20.44
CA SER A 97 -12.16 18.59 20.73
C SER A 97 -13.06 18.29 21.92
N TYR A 98 -13.37 19.30 22.73
CA TYR A 98 -14.37 19.23 23.80
C TYR A 98 -14.85 20.63 24.20
N GLU A 99 -16.14 20.79 24.51
CA GLU A 99 -16.70 22.05 24.99
C GLU A 99 -18.07 21.86 25.69
N GLU A 100 -18.52 22.91 26.39
CA GLU A 100 -19.94 23.07 26.72
C GLU A 100 -20.66 23.63 25.49
N VAL A 101 -21.53 22.81 24.90
CA VAL A 101 -22.32 23.15 23.71
C VAL A 101 -23.55 23.93 24.14
N ILE A 102 -23.58 25.22 23.81
CA ILE A 102 -24.78 26.06 23.93
C ILE A 102 -25.40 26.19 22.54
N TRP A 103 -26.50 25.47 22.31
CA TRP A 103 -27.09 25.43 20.97
C TRP A 103 -27.93 26.70 20.70
N PRO A 104 -27.65 27.48 19.63
CA PRO A 104 -28.30 28.80 19.46
C PRO A 104 -29.82 28.78 19.30
N ALA A 105 -30.36 27.74 18.66
CA ALA A 105 -31.79 27.61 18.38
C ALA A 105 -32.22 26.13 18.52
N PRO A 106 -32.37 25.62 19.76
CA PRO A 106 -32.69 24.23 20.00
C PRO A 106 -34.12 23.93 19.50
N PRO A 107 -34.36 22.79 18.83
CA PRO A 107 -35.69 22.42 18.35
C PRO A 107 -36.63 22.12 19.53
N GLY A 108 -37.87 22.60 19.46
CA GLY A 108 -38.87 22.43 20.53
C GLY A 108 -39.37 21.00 20.75
N ASN A 109 -39.25 20.10 19.76
CA ASN A 109 -39.53 18.67 19.90
C ASN A 109 -38.31 17.87 19.42
N TRP A 110 -37.84 16.91 20.20
CA TRP A 110 -36.67 16.10 19.89
C TRP A 110 -36.87 14.64 20.30
N PRO A 111 -36.57 13.66 19.43
CA PRO A 111 -36.85 12.25 19.73
C PRO A 111 -35.94 11.64 20.80
N PHE A 112 -34.74 12.20 21.02
CA PHE A 112 -33.79 11.68 22.00
C PHE A 112 -33.98 12.36 23.36
N LYS A 113 -34.30 11.56 24.38
CA LYS A 113 -34.65 11.97 25.75
C LYS A 113 -35.80 12.97 25.82
N GLY A 114 -36.65 13.00 24.79
CA GLY A 114 -37.84 13.84 24.68
C GLY A 114 -37.61 15.36 24.60
N THR A 115 -36.36 15.83 24.64
CA THR A 115 -36.04 17.27 24.64
C THR A 115 -34.65 17.54 24.06
N TYR A 116 -34.46 18.75 23.54
CA TYR A 116 -33.15 19.27 23.16
C TYR A 116 -32.70 20.30 24.21
N PRO A 117 -31.75 19.96 25.10
CA PRO A 117 -31.33 20.86 26.15
C PRO A 117 -30.62 22.10 25.59
N GLY A 118 -30.77 23.23 26.26
CA GLY A 118 -30.14 24.49 25.87
C GLY A 118 -28.62 24.51 26.05
N SER A 119 -28.09 23.70 26.97
CA SER A 119 -26.65 23.47 27.18
C SER A 119 -26.36 22.02 27.58
N TYR A 120 -25.22 21.48 27.14
CA TYR A 120 -24.71 20.15 27.47
C TYR A 120 -23.22 20.02 27.11
N PHE A 121 -22.51 19.06 27.71
CA PHE A 121 -21.09 18.84 27.43
C PHE A 121 -20.85 17.82 26.30
N LYS A 122 -19.79 18.04 25.53
CA LYS A 122 -19.25 17.11 24.53
C LYS A 122 -17.72 17.02 24.61
N PRO A 123 -17.08 15.90 24.21
CA PRO A 123 -17.67 14.67 23.68
C PRO A 123 -18.44 13.88 24.74
N ASP A 124 -19.22 12.89 24.32
CA ASP A 124 -19.85 11.96 25.27
C ASP A 124 -18.85 10.90 25.74
N LEU A 125 -18.02 10.40 24.82
CA LEU A 125 -17.07 9.33 25.08
C LEU A 125 -15.73 9.63 24.42
N VAL A 126 -14.69 8.97 24.88
CA VAL A 126 -13.40 8.90 24.18
C VAL A 126 -13.06 7.45 23.81
N ALA A 127 -12.20 7.29 22.82
CA ALA A 127 -11.64 5.99 22.43
C ALA A 127 -10.22 6.18 21.87
N PRO A 128 -9.43 5.10 21.73
CA PRO A 128 -8.11 5.18 21.11
C PRO A 128 -8.19 5.88 19.74
N GLY A 129 -7.42 6.95 19.58
CA GLY A 129 -7.46 7.81 18.39
C GLY A 129 -6.09 8.37 17.99
N VAL A 130 -5.01 7.96 18.64
CA VAL A 130 -3.63 8.33 18.28
C VAL A 130 -2.89 7.08 17.81
N LYS A 131 -2.23 7.17 16.65
CA LYS A 131 -1.51 6.07 15.99
C LYS A 131 -2.34 4.77 15.88
N VAL A 132 -3.60 4.92 15.49
CA VAL A 132 -4.51 3.78 15.29
C VAL A 132 -4.23 3.16 13.92
N VAL A 133 -3.95 1.85 13.92
CA VAL A 133 -3.78 1.07 12.69
C VAL A 133 -5.15 0.75 12.09
N GLY A 134 -5.33 0.99 10.80
CA GLY A 134 -6.56 0.68 10.07
C GLY A 134 -6.30 0.18 8.65
N ALA A 135 -7.33 -0.39 8.03
CA ALA A 135 -7.26 -0.85 6.65
C ALA A 135 -7.09 0.32 5.67
N TYR A 136 -6.30 0.11 4.62
CA TYR A 136 -6.02 1.08 3.56
C TYR A 136 -6.18 0.43 2.17
N PRO A 137 -6.55 1.19 1.11
CA PRO A 137 -6.72 0.63 -0.23
C PRO A 137 -5.51 -0.17 -0.72
N GLY A 138 -5.77 -1.19 -1.55
CA GLY A 138 -4.72 -2.06 -2.09
C GLY A 138 -4.29 -3.21 -1.16
N GLY A 139 -5.08 -3.51 -0.12
CA GLY A 139 -4.73 -4.55 0.86
C GLY A 139 -3.67 -4.09 1.88
N LEU A 140 -3.49 -2.78 2.01
CA LEU A 140 -2.48 -2.16 2.86
C LEU A 140 -3.07 -1.82 4.25
N LEU A 141 -2.18 -1.44 5.15
CA LEU A 141 -2.51 -0.83 6.43
C LEU A 141 -2.01 0.61 6.45
N ALA A 142 -2.70 1.47 7.19
CA ALA A 142 -2.28 2.84 7.45
C ALA A 142 -2.45 3.16 8.93
N ILE A 143 -1.60 4.06 9.42
CA ILE A 143 -1.62 4.54 10.80
C ILE A 143 -2.14 5.97 10.80
N GLY A 144 -3.25 6.22 11.49
CA GLY A 144 -3.90 7.51 11.56
C GLY A 144 -4.01 8.04 12.98
N SER A 145 -4.00 9.36 13.13
CA SER A 145 -4.35 10.04 14.39
C SER A 145 -5.47 11.03 14.15
N GLY A 146 -6.50 10.99 14.99
CA GLY A 146 -7.66 11.86 14.92
C GLY A 146 -8.87 11.27 15.64
N THR A 147 -9.81 12.13 16.02
CA THR A 147 -11.14 11.71 16.50
C THR A 147 -11.91 10.90 15.45
N SER A 148 -11.55 11.06 14.17
CA SER A 148 -11.98 10.20 13.06
C SER A 148 -11.60 8.73 13.20
N ALA A 149 -10.48 8.43 13.87
CA ALA A 149 -10.05 7.05 14.16
C ALA A 149 -10.72 6.49 15.43
N ALA A 150 -11.05 7.36 16.39
CA ALA A 150 -11.74 6.98 17.62
C ALA A 150 -13.24 6.68 17.42
N ALA A 151 -13.93 7.49 16.60
CA ALA A 151 -15.36 7.34 16.31
C ALA A 151 -15.79 5.91 15.87
N PRO A 152 -15.11 5.24 14.92
CA PRO A 152 -15.49 3.88 14.52
C PRO A 152 -15.30 2.83 15.62
N VAL A 153 -14.38 3.04 16.58
CA VAL A 153 -14.23 2.15 17.75
C VAL A 153 -15.51 2.18 18.60
N VAL A 154 -16.00 3.38 18.92
CA VAL A 154 -17.27 3.54 19.66
C VAL A 154 -18.44 3.03 18.84
N ALA A 155 -18.46 3.26 17.52
CA ALA A 155 -19.51 2.76 16.63
C ALA A 155 -19.58 1.22 16.63
N GLY A 156 -18.44 0.52 16.65
CA GLY A 156 -18.39 -0.93 16.77
C GLY A 156 -19.00 -1.43 18.08
N VAL A 157 -18.66 -0.81 19.21
CA VAL A 157 -19.24 -1.16 20.52
C VAL A 157 -20.74 -0.86 20.56
N ALA A 158 -21.15 0.31 20.03
CA ALA A 158 -22.56 0.69 19.92
C ALA A 158 -23.36 -0.31 19.09
N ALA A 159 -22.76 -0.89 18.03
CA ALA A 159 -23.42 -1.90 17.20
C ALA A 159 -23.63 -3.21 17.96
N LEU A 160 -22.67 -3.64 18.78
CA LEU A 160 -22.83 -4.83 19.63
C LEU A 160 -23.95 -4.64 20.67
N VAL A 161 -23.96 -3.50 21.36
CA VAL A 161 -24.99 -3.15 22.34
C VAL A 161 -26.36 -3.03 21.67
N SER A 162 -26.45 -2.32 20.54
CA SER A 162 -27.68 -2.15 19.77
C SER A 162 -28.23 -3.49 19.27
N GLY A 163 -27.36 -4.39 18.81
CA GLY A 163 -27.74 -5.75 18.39
C GLY A 163 -28.34 -6.56 19.53
N GLU A 164 -27.77 -6.49 20.73
CA GLU A 164 -28.30 -7.16 21.92
C GLU A 164 -29.69 -6.61 22.30
N LEU A 165 -29.79 -5.30 22.48
CA LEU A 165 -31.06 -4.65 22.85
C LEU A 165 -32.16 -4.86 21.79
N SER A 166 -31.77 -4.88 20.51
CA SER A 166 -32.69 -5.20 19.42
C SER A 166 -33.20 -6.64 19.49
N ARG A 167 -32.37 -7.62 19.86
CA ARG A 167 -32.85 -8.99 20.10
C ARG A 167 -33.83 -9.07 21.25
N ARG A 168 -33.69 -8.20 22.25
CA ARG A 168 -34.61 -8.04 23.38
C ARG A 168 -35.86 -7.22 23.08
N GLY A 169 -36.03 -6.76 21.83
CA GLY A 169 -37.26 -6.11 21.35
C GLY A 169 -37.25 -4.58 21.38
N LEU A 170 -36.16 -3.92 21.82
CA LEU A 170 -36.07 -2.46 21.78
C LEU A 170 -35.94 -1.94 20.35
N ARG A 171 -36.66 -0.87 20.01
CA ARG A 171 -36.67 -0.25 18.67
C ARG A 171 -36.79 1.26 18.81
N GLY A 172 -36.61 2.00 17.71
CA GLY A 172 -36.85 3.44 17.66
C GLY A 172 -35.96 4.25 18.61
N PRO A 173 -36.41 5.44 19.04
CA PRO A 173 -35.63 6.31 19.92
C PRO A 173 -35.19 5.64 21.24
N GLN A 174 -36.03 4.79 21.82
CA GLN A 174 -35.74 4.11 23.09
C GLN A 174 -34.53 3.16 22.98
N LEU A 175 -34.31 2.57 21.79
CA LEU A 175 -33.11 1.79 21.52
C LEU A 175 -31.86 2.68 21.56
N VAL A 176 -31.92 3.86 20.92
CA VAL A 176 -30.77 4.78 20.87
C VAL A 176 -30.46 5.33 22.27
N GLU A 177 -31.48 5.68 23.04
CA GLU A 177 -31.33 6.10 24.44
C GLU A 177 -30.70 5.02 25.30
N ALA A 178 -31.18 3.77 25.21
CA ALA A 178 -30.61 2.67 25.96
C ALA A 178 -29.15 2.38 25.57
N VAL A 179 -28.81 2.45 24.27
CA VAL A 179 -27.42 2.34 23.81
C VAL A 179 -26.57 3.46 24.41
N TYR A 180 -27.01 4.71 24.31
CA TYR A 180 -26.30 5.86 24.86
C TYR A 180 -26.06 5.72 26.37
N ASP A 181 -27.11 5.37 27.13
CA ASP A 181 -27.04 5.25 28.59
C ASP A 181 -26.13 4.09 29.01
N ILE A 182 -26.15 2.96 28.31
CA ILE A 182 -25.25 1.84 28.59
C ILE A 182 -23.79 2.22 28.32
N LEU A 183 -23.50 2.81 27.15
CA LEU A 183 -22.13 3.18 26.80
C LEU A 183 -21.55 4.23 27.76
N THR A 184 -22.33 5.24 28.12
CA THR A 184 -21.89 6.32 29.02
C THR A 184 -21.76 5.86 30.48
N SER A 185 -22.69 5.04 30.98
CA SER A 185 -22.65 4.54 32.36
C SER A 185 -21.61 3.44 32.62
N THR A 186 -21.06 2.83 31.57
CA THR A 186 -20.01 1.79 31.67
C THR A 186 -18.62 2.31 31.29
N ALA A 187 -18.52 3.56 30.83
CA ALA A 187 -17.26 4.18 30.44
C ALA A 187 -16.27 4.28 31.60
N ARG A 188 -14.98 4.17 31.29
CA ARG A 188 -13.89 4.31 32.26
C ARG A 188 -13.32 5.70 32.18
N LYS A 189 -13.50 6.50 33.23
CA LYS A 189 -13.10 7.90 33.25
C LYS A 189 -11.58 8.05 33.39
N PRO A 190 -10.89 8.62 32.38
CA PRO A 190 -9.50 9.07 32.51
C PRO A 190 -9.40 10.24 33.49
N GLU A 191 -8.20 10.52 33.98
CA GLU A 191 -7.93 11.68 34.85
C GLU A 191 -8.05 13.02 34.09
N ASP A 192 -7.87 13.00 32.77
CA ASP A 192 -7.87 14.20 31.94
C ASP A 192 -9.26 14.81 31.73
N ALA A 193 -9.28 16.14 31.65
CA ALA A 193 -10.43 16.90 31.17
C ALA A 193 -10.75 16.58 29.70
N GLY A 194 -12.00 16.82 29.28
CA GLY A 194 -12.42 16.62 27.89
C GLY A 194 -12.71 15.16 27.50
N SER A 195 -12.71 14.24 28.48
CA SER A 195 -13.00 12.81 28.26
C SER A 195 -14.50 12.47 28.22
N GLY A 196 -15.39 13.43 28.48
CA GLY A 196 -16.83 13.19 28.60
C GLY A 196 -17.15 12.28 29.78
N TYR A 197 -17.95 11.23 29.53
CA TYR A 197 -18.20 10.15 30.48
C TYR A 197 -17.01 9.20 30.64
N GLY A 198 -16.07 9.20 29.68
CA GLY A 198 -14.83 8.44 29.75
C GLY A 198 -14.57 7.59 28.50
N ARG A 199 -13.55 6.73 28.60
CA ARG A 199 -13.19 5.78 27.55
C ARG A 199 -14.22 4.68 27.44
N VAL A 200 -14.68 4.39 26.22
CA VAL A 200 -15.65 3.30 25.96
C VAL A 200 -15.11 1.96 26.46
N ALA A 201 -15.96 1.18 27.14
CA ALA A 201 -15.61 -0.13 27.70
C ALA A 201 -16.47 -1.25 27.10
N GLY A 202 -16.00 -1.86 26.01
CA GLY A 202 -16.78 -2.81 25.21
C GLY A 202 -17.35 -3.98 26.00
N TYR A 203 -16.55 -4.63 26.84
CA TYR A 203 -16.98 -5.76 27.66
C TYR A 203 -18.11 -5.38 28.64
N LEU A 204 -17.90 -4.30 29.40
CA LEU A 204 -18.86 -3.83 30.40
C LEU A 204 -20.17 -3.35 29.74
N ALA A 205 -20.07 -2.67 28.60
CA ALA A 205 -21.23 -2.21 27.85
C ALA A 205 -22.09 -3.38 27.34
N VAL A 206 -21.47 -4.39 26.72
CA VAL A 206 -22.20 -5.56 26.22
C VAL A 206 -22.76 -6.39 27.37
N ALA A 207 -22.01 -6.60 28.45
CA ALA A 207 -22.52 -7.31 29.63
C ALA A 207 -23.74 -6.62 30.23
N LYS A 208 -23.70 -5.28 30.35
CA LYS A 208 -24.87 -4.50 30.82
C LYS A 208 -26.06 -4.60 29.86
N ALA A 209 -25.82 -4.62 28.54
CA ALA A 209 -26.88 -4.83 27.54
C ALA A 209 -27.54 -6.21 27.67
N MET A 210 -26.75 -7.21 28.09
CA MET A 210 -27.21 -8.58 28.40
C MET A 210 -27.83 -8.72 29.80
N ASP A 211 -28.01 -7.61 30.54
CA ASP A 211 -28.52 -7.62 31.92
C ASP A 211 -27.63 -8.40 32.91
N LEU A 212 -26.31 -8.41 32.65
CA LEU A 212 -25.31 -9.01 33.51
C LEU A 212 -24.66 -7.95 34.39
N GLU A 213 -24.73 -8.15 35.69
CA GLU A 213 -23.91 -7.41 36.64
C GLU A 213 -22.49 -7.97 36.65
N VAL A 214 -21.53 -7.13 36.25
CA VAL A 214 -20.10 -7.48 36.24
C VAL A 214 -19.44 -6.93 37.50
N ARG A 215 -18.82 -7.82 38.27
CA ARG A 215 -17.99 -7.48 39.42
C ARG A 215 -16.53 -7.35 38.99
N GLY A 216 -15.89 -6.26 39.41
CA GLY A 216 -14.45 -6.10 39.23
C GLY A 216 -13.69 -7.06 40.13
N VAL A 217 -12.73 -7.81 39.57
CA VAL A 217 -11.78 -8.64 40.33
C VAL A 217 -10.35 -8.14 40.12
N PRO A 218 -9.53 -8.06 41.17
CA PRO A 218 -8.13 -7.68 41.02
C PRO A 218 -7.39 -8.77 40.25
N VAL A 219 -6.57 -8.36 39.28
CA VAL A 219 -5.70 -9.24 38.51
C VAL A 219 -4.28 -8.71 38.63
N SER A 220 -3.33 -9.60 38.90
CA SER A 220 -1.90 -9.28 38.86
C SER A 220 -1.14 -10.31 38.03
N VAL A 221 -0.07 -9.84 37.39
CA VAL A 221 0.76 -10.67 36.50
C VAL A 221 2.20 -10.60 36.97
N SER A 222 2.86 -11.75 37.05
CA SER A 222 4.25 -11.87 37.46
C SER A 222 5.03 -12.87 36.58
N PRO A 223 6.20 -12.49 36.03
CA PRO A 223 6.75 -11.13 35.99
C PRO A 223 5.86 -10.17 35.17
N SER A 224 5.94 -8.87 35.45
CA SER A 224 5.23 -7.81 34.69
C SER A 224 5.84 -7.56 33.31
N THR A 225 6.99 -8.16 33.02
CA THR A 225 7.67 -8.10 31.73
C THR A 225 8.15 -9.49 31.33
N ALA A 226 7.85 -9.90 30.10
CA ALA A 226 8.12 -11.24 29.59
C ALA A 226 8.45 -11.19 28.09
N ARG A 227 8.91 -12.30 27.53
CA ARG A 227 9.06 -12.49 26.08
C ARG A 227 7.99 -13.45 25.55
N PRO A 228 7.68 -13.42 24.24
CA PRO A 228 6.85 -14.46 23.65
C PRO A 228 7.46 -15.86 23.92
N GLY A 229 6.65 -16.77 24.44
CA GLY A 229 7.06 -18.12 24.88
C GLY A 229 7.51 -18.23 26.35
N ASP A 230 7.72 -17.12 27.06
CA ASP A 230 7.95 -17.15 28.50
C ASP A 230 6.67 -17.54 29.24
N SER A 231 6.83 -18.05 30.46
CA SER A 231 5.71 -18.33 31.36
C SER A 231 5.46 -17.14 32.28
N VAL A 232 4.21 -16.70 32.38
CA VAL A 232 3.77 -15.69 33.35
C VAL A 232 2.70 -16.28 34.26
N ARG A 233 2.70 -15.85 35.52
CA ARG A 233 1.69 -16.23 36.51
C ARG A 233 0.67 -15.11 36.64
N VAL A 234 -0.60 -15.47 36.43
CA VAL A 234 -1.78 -14.61 36.57
C VAL A 234 -2.48 -14.96 37.88
N VAL A 235 -2.44 -14.03 38.83
CA VAL A 235 -3.15 -14.14 40.10
C VAL A 235 -4.42 -13.31 40.02
N VAL A 236 -5.53 -13.89 40.47
CA VAL A 236 -6.87 -13.34 40.35
C VAL A 236 -7.47 -13.34 41.75
N GLY A 237 -8.27 -12.33 42.09
CA GLY A 237 -9.13 -12.36 43.28
C GLY A 237 -10.27 -13.38 43.18
N ALA A 238 -9.98 -14.61 42.74
CA ALA A 238 -10.88 -15.74 42.57
C ALA A 238 -10.53 -16.84 43.59
N TYR A 239 -11.50 -17.70 43.92
CA TYR A 239 -11.27 -18.81 44.84
C TYR A 239 -10.77 -20.06 44.10
N PRO A 240 -9.88 -20.88 44.69
CA PRO A 240 -9.46 -22.14 44.09
C PRO A 240 -10.65 -23.04 43.74
N GLY A 241 -10.65 -23.63 42.53
CA GLY A 241 -11.75 -24.45 42.00
C GLY A 241 -12.81 -23.67 41.22
N GLN A 242 -12.77 -22.33 41.22
CA GLN A 242 -13.68 -21.50 40.42
C GLN A 242 -13.30 -21.58 38.93
N GLN A 243 -14.29 -21.65 38.03
CA GLN A 243 -14.01 -21.62 36.58
C GLN A 243 -13.54 -20.23 36.14
N VAL A 244 -12.40 -20.18 35.45
CA VAL A 244 -11.82 -18.94 34.91
C VAL A 244 -11.35 -19.11 33.47
N GLU A 245 -11.41 -18.02 32.72
CA GLU A 245 -10.81 -17.88 31.40
C GLU A 245 -9.82 -16.72 31.43
N VAL A 246 -8.62 -16.95 30.90
CA VAL A 246 -7.57 -15.92 30.79
C VAL A 246 -7.29 -15.64 29.33
N PHE A 247 -7.36 -14.38 28.95
CA PHE A 247 -7.05 -13.87 27.64
C PHE A 247 -5.82 -12.97 27.72
N LEU A 248 -4.87 -13.14 26.81
CA LEU A 248 -3.71 -12.26 26.66
C LEU A 248 -3.72 -11.71 25.24
N SER A 249 -3.91 -10.39 25.11
CA SER A 249 -4.04 -9.69 23.83
C SER A 249 -5.08 -10.33 22.91
N GLY A 250 -6.24 -10.67 23.49
CA GLY A 250 -7.37 -11.30 22.80
C GLY A 250 -7.23 -12.80 22.52
N VAL A 251 -6.08 -13.41 22.84
CA VAL A 251 -5.88 -14.87 22.72
C VAL A 251 -6.26 -15.54 24.04
N ARG A 252 -7.19 -16.49 24.00
CA ARG A 252 -7.47 -17.33 25.17
C ARG A 252 -6.28 -18.24 25.45
N VAL A 253 -5.58 -18.00 26.55
CA VAL A 253 -4.38 -18.74 26.96
C VAL A 253 -4.66 -19.74 28.08
N PHE A 254 -5.82 -19.64 28.74
CA PHE A 254 -6.29 -20.61 29.73
C PHE A 254 -7.81 -20.65 29.80
N SER A 255 -8.35 -21.83 30.09
CA SER A 255 -9.76 -22.07 30.44
C SER A 255 -9.82 -23.28 31.35
N GLY A 256 -10.41 -23.14 32.54
CA GLY A 256 -10.57 -24.24 33.49
C GLY A 256 -10.67 -23.78 34.93
N GLU A 257 -10.53 -24.72 35.87
CA GLU A 257 -10.56 -24.43 37.30
C GLU A 257 -9.34 -23.62 37.74
N TYR A 258 -9.59 -22.59 38.55
CA TYR A 258 -8.56 -21.73 39.10
C TYR A 258 -7.71 -22.51 40.10
N PRO A 259 -6.40 -22.67 39.86
CA PRO A 259 -5.53 -23.40 40.76
C PRO A 259 -5.13 -22.56 41.97
N ALA A 260 -4.85 -23.22 43.09
CA ALA A 260 -4.27 -22.57 44.26
C ALA A 260 -2.93 -21.90 43.90
N GLY A 261 -2.85 -20.57 44.06
CA GLY A 261 -1.65 -19.79 43.75
C GLY A 261 -1.60 -19.15 42.35
N GLY A 262 -2.63 -19.33 41.52
CA GLY A 262 -2.78 -18.63 40.24
C GLY A 262 -2.41 -19.41 38.99
N VAL A 263 -2.87 -18.91 37.84
CA VAL A 263 -2.76 -19.58 36.54
C VAL A 263 -1.40 -19.27 35.93
N VAL A 264 -0.64 -20.30 35.54
CA VAL A 264 0.60 -20.12 34.76
C VAL A 264 0.29 -20.31 33.28
N VAL A 265 0.55 -19.28 32.48
CA VAL A 265 0.27 -19.27 31.03
C VAL A 265 1.52 -18.92 30.23
N LYS A 266 1.57 -19.39 28.99
CA LYS A 266 2.60 -19.00 28.03
C LYS A 266 2.20 -17.71 27.33
N VAL A 267 3.12 -16.76 27.24
CA VAL A 267 2.91 -15.52 26.48
C VAL A 267 2.89 -15.87 24.99
N PRO A 268 1.78 -15.61 24.27
CA PRO A 268 1.70 -15.86 22.83
C PRO A 268 2.58 -14.86 22.06
N ASP A 269 2.82 -15.13 20.77
CA ASP A 269 3.44 -14.15 19.88
C ASP A 269 2.50 -12.93 19.74
N THR A 270 2.99 -11.79 20.23
CA THR A 270 2.28 -10.51 20.32
C THR A 270 3.27 -9.36 20.23
N HIS A 271 2.76 -8.13 20.12
CA HIS A 271 3.51 -6.90 19.98
C HIS A 271 4.24 -6.49 21.25
N MET A 272 5.26 -5.64 21.12
CA MET A 272 5.84 -4.93 22.27
C MET A 272 4.81 -3.99 22.92
N ASP A 273 5.11 -3.52 24.13
CA ASP A 273 4.24 -2.70 24.99
C ASP A 273 3.28 -3.48 25.91
N GLY A 274 2.37 -2.75 26.54
CA GLY A 274 1.41 -3.24 27.52
C GLY A 274 0.34 -4.11 26.88
N ASN A 275 0.52 -5.41 26.94
CA ASN A 275 -0.44 -6.39 26.48
C ASN A 275 -1.49 -6.63 27.57
N THR A 276 -2.76 -6.46 27.24
CA THR A 276 -3.85 -6.66 28.21
C THR A 276 -4.03 -8.14 28.52
N VAL A 277 -3.95 -8.47 29.80
CA VAL A 277 -4.38 -9.75 30.37
C VAL A 277 -5.77 -9.55 30.94
N ALA A 278 -6.80 -10.06 30.26
CA ALA A 278 -8.17 -10.03 30.72
C ALA A 278 -8.55 -11.38 31.33
N VAL A 279 -9.22 -11.34 32.47
CA VAL A 279 -9.69 -12.54 33.18
C VAL A 279 -11.20 -12.48 33.34
N LEU A 280 -11.86 -13.56 32.92
CA LEU A 280 -13.28 -13.78 33.14
C LEU A 280 -13.45 -14.90 34.17
N ALA A 281 -14.37 -14.71 35.11
CA ALA A 281 -14.83 -15.77 36.01
C ALA A 281 -16.37 -15.73 36.13
N ASP A 282 -16.95 -16.75 36.77
CA ASP A 282 -18.41 -16.84 37.02
C ASP A 282 -19.26 -16.71 35.75
N GLY A 283 -18.82 -17.34 34.66
CA GLY A 283 -19.52 -17.24 33.37
C GLY A 283 -19.55 -15.82 32.81
N GLY A 284 -18.53 -15.00 33.10
CA GLY A 284 -18.40 -13.62 32.64
C GLY A 284 -18.94 -12.56 33.62
N ARG A 285 -19.42 -12.96 34.80
CA ARG A 285 -19.92 -12.01 35.82
C ARG A 285 -18.83 -11.41 36.68
N SER A 286 -17.60 -11.93 36.58
CA SER A 286 -16.42 -11.41 37.26
C SER A 286 -15.37 -11.08 36.20
N PHE A 287 -14.90 -9.83 36.20
CA PHE A 287 -13.99 -9.30 35.19
C PHE A 287 -12.83 -8.55 35.82
N GLY A 288 -11.62 -8.83 35.36
CA GLY A 288 -10.44 -8.08 35.77
C GLY A 288 -9.43 -8.00 34.65
N GLU A 289 -8.61 -6.96 34.70
CA GLU A 289 -7.56 -6.74 33.71
C GLU A 289 -6.25 -6.37 34.40
N ALA A 290 -5.15 -6.75 33.76
CA ALA A 290 -3.80 -6.34 34.09
C ALA A 290 -3.00 -6.14 32.80
N LEU A 291 -1.79 -5.61 32.91
CA LEU A 291 -0.87 -5.47 31.80
C LEU A 291 0.33 -6.40 31.98
N VAL A 292 0.81 -6.96 30.89
CA VAL A 292 2.12 -7.60 30.77
C VAL A 292 2.89 -6.94 29.64
N TYR A 293 4.10 -6.48 29.92
CA TYR A 293 4.96 -5.88 28.90
C TYR A 293 5.73 -6.96 28.17
N VAL A 294 5.70 -6.92 26.84
CA VAL A 294 6.37 -7.93 26.02
C VAL A 294 7.64 -7.37 25.41
N LYS A 295 8.76 -8.07 25.60
CA LYS A 295 10.04 -7.75 24.95
C LYS A 295 10.19 -8.53 23.65
N PRO A 296 10.78 -7.93 22.61
CA PRO A 296 11.01 -8.61 21.35
C PRO A 296 11.90 -9.84 21.48
N VAL A 297 11.65 -10.81 20.61
CA VAL A 297 12.43 -12.04 20.44
C VAL A 297 12.63 -12.34 18.98
N LEU A 298 13.87 -12.63 18.63
CA LEU A 298 14.28 -13.20 17.35
C LEU A 298 14.54 -14.71 17.54
N ARG A 299 13.82 -15.54 16.79
CA ARG A 299 14.03 -16.99 16.67
C ARG A 299 14.52 -17.27 15.26
N VAL A 300 15.67 -17.92 15.14
CA VAL A 300 16.29 -18.24 13.85
C VAL A 300 17.17 -19.47 13.99
N ASP A 301 17.27 -20.25 12.92
CA ASP A 301 18.21 -21.37 12.83
C ASP A 301 19.65 -20.84 12.82
N ARG A 302 20.48 -21.32 13.76
CA ARG A 302 21.86 -20.83 13.92
C ARG A 302 22.85 -21.44 12.95
N ASN A 303 22.42 -22.43 12.16
CA ASN A 303 23.24 -23.11 11.17
C ASN A 303 22.50 -23.07 9.83
N ALA A 304 23.20 -22.64 8.78
CA ALA A 304 22.64 -22.62 7.44
C ALA A 304 23.68 -22.99 6.39
N THR A 305 23.22 -23.33 5.20
CA THR A 305 24.08 -23.59 4.04
C THR A 305 23.81 -22.53 2.98
N SER A 306 24.86 -22.05 2.32
CA SER A 306 24.74 -21.10 1.20
C SER A 306 23.70 -21.57 0.17
N GLY A 307 22.84 -20.66 -0.29
CA GLY A 307 21.80 -20.96 -1.27
C GLY A 307 20.56 -21.70 -0.73
N THR A 308 20.53 -22.04 0.56
CA THR A 308 19.34 -22.61 1.21
C THR A 308 18.46 -21.52 1.84
N LEU A 309 17.23 -21.89 2.24
CA LEU A 309 16.31 -20.99 2.94
C LEU A 309 16.58 -21.01 4.44
N LEU A 310 16.88 -19.84 5.01
CA LEU A 310 16.90 -19.56 6.43
C LEU A 310 15.52 -19.13 6.89
N SER A 311 14.94 -19.87 7.83
CA SER A 311 13.68 -19.47 8.47
C SER A 311 13.97 -18.59 9.68
N LEU A 312 13.29 -17.45 9.77
CA LEU A 312 13.31 -16.61 10.95
C LEU A 312 11.89 -16.21 11.35
N GLN A 313 11.71 -16.06 12.66
CA GLN A 313 10.52 -15.51 13.28
C GLN A 313 10.94 -14.43 14.26
N VAL A 314 10.32 -13.27 14.14
CA VAL A 314 10.46 -12.17 15.08
C VAL A 314 9.09 -11.88 15.67
N SER A 315 9.03 -11.71 16.99
CA SER A 315 7.81 -11.35 17.71
C SER A 315 8.14 -10.31 18.78
N GLY A 316 7.14 -9.59 19.26
CA GLY A 316 7.33 -8.50 20.22
C GLY A 316 7.93 -7.24 19.59
N LEU A 317 7.63 -6.95 18.33
CA LEU A 317 7.86 -5.66 17.70
C LEU A 317 6.57 -4.82 17.73
N GLY A 318 6.57 -3.56 17.30
CA GLY A 318 5.33 -2.78 17.20
C GLY A 318 4.47 -3.22 16.02
N PHE A 319 3.23 -2.72 15.98
CA PHE A 319 2.23 -3.13 15.00
C PHE A 319 2.44 -2.48 13.65
N ALA A 320 2.49 -3.28 12.58
CA ALA A 320 2.73 -2.80 11.22
C ALA A 320 4.02 -1.96 11.09
N ASP A 321 4.95 -2.17 12.01
CA ASP A 321 6.24 -1.50 12.00
C ASP A 321 7.08 -2.03 10.83
N THR A 322 7.82 -1.13 10.20
CA THR A 322 8.72 -1.50 9.10
C THR A 322 10.01 -2.08 9.67
N VAL A 323 10.35 -3.29 9.22
CA VAL A 323 11.48 -4.07 9.71
C VAL A 323 12.43 -4.36 8.57
N ALA A 324 13.71 -4.10 8.81
CA ALA A 324 14.79 -4.48 7.91
C ALA A 324 15.57 -5.66 8.52
N VAL A 325 15.83 -6.69 7.71
CA VAL A 325 16.63 -7.85 8.10
C VAL A 325 17.91 -7.86 7.29
N TYR A 326 19.04 -7.84 7.99
CA TYR A 326 20.38 -7.91 7.44
C TYR A 326 21.07 -9.20 7.85
N LEU A 327 21.92 -9.74 6.99
CA LEU A 327 22.93 -10.72 7.35
C LEU A 327 24.31 -10.16 6.97
N ALA A 328 25.13 -9.88 8.00
CA ALA A 328 26.26 -8.96 7.89
C ALA A 328 25.81 -7.64 7.23
N ASP A 329 26.43 -7.25 6.12
CA ASP A 329 26.12 -6.01 5.41
C ASP A 329 25.06 -6.18 4.29
N SER A 330 24.50 -7.38 4.12
CA SER A 330 23.52 -7.67 3.08
C SER A 330 22.09 -7.52 3.60
N LEU A 331 21.32 -6.59 3.02
CA LEU A 331 19.87 -6.50 3.24
C LEU A 331 19.18 -7.70 2.59
N LEU A 332 18.51 -8.52 3.39
CA LEU A 332 17.80 -9.71 2.93
C LEU A 332 16.29 -9.48 2.81
N LEU A 333 15.72 -8.62 3.66
CA LEU A 333 14.29 -8.34 3.69
C LEU A 333 14.02 -6.92 4.17
N LEU A 334 13.05 -6.27 3.54
CA LEU A 334 12.37 -5.08 4.05
C LEU A 334 10.87 -5.36 3.99
N ASP A 335 10.22 -5.48 5.14
CA ASP A 335 8.80 -5.82 5.24
C ASP A 335 8.18 -5.20 6.49
N SER A 336 6.88 -5.38 6.68
CA SER A 336 6.12 -4.90 7.84
C SER A 336 5.69 -6.04 8.76
N THR A 337 5.62 -5.77 10.06
CA THR A 337 5.07 -6.74 11.02
C THR A 337 3.56 -6.91 10.82
N ASN A 338 3.03 -8.06 11.22
CA ASN A 338 1.59 -8.26 11.27
C ASN A 338 0.95 -7.43 12.40
N LEU A 339 -0.39 -7.48 12.50
CA LEU A 339 -1.17 -6.83 13.57
C LEU A 339 -0.94 -7.42 14.98
N ARG A 340 0.02 -8.34 15.14
CA ARG A 340 0.52 -8.82 16.43
C ARG A 340 1.99 -8.50 16.61
N GLY A 341 2.56 -7.57 15.85
CA GLY A 341 3.95 -7.19 15.95
C GLY A 341 4.91 -8.36 15.72
N SER A 342 4.52 -9.29 14.83
CA SER A 342 5.32 -10.45 14.47
C SER A 342 5.60 -10.51 12.98
N LEU A 343 6.79 -10.99 12.62
CA LEU A 343 7.27 -11.21 11.26
C LEU A 343 7.75 -12.66 11.15
N SER A 344 7.39 -13.35 10.07
CA SER A 344 7.92 -14.67 9.75
C SER A 344 8.39 -14.67 8.31
N ALA A 345 9.65 -15.00 8.09
CA ALA A 345 10.27 -14.92 6.78
C ALA A 345 11.13 -16.15 6.48
N ARG A 346 11.24 -16.47 5.19
CA ARG A 346 12.19 -17.45 4.66
C ARG A 346 13.10 -16.75 3.67
N LEU A 347 14.38 -16.65 4.01
CA LEU A 347 15.35 -15.83 3.29
C LEU A 347 16.42 -16.71 2.66
N VAL A 348 16.84 -16.39 1.43
CA VAL A 348 17.94 -17.11 0.78
C VAL A 348 19.25 -16.69 1.43
N VAL A 349 20.03 -17.67 1.88
CA VAL A 349 21.33 -17.40 2.52
C VAL A 349 22.38 -17.08 1.46
N PRO A 350 23.09 -15.94 1.57
CA PRO A 350 24.13 -15.56 0.62
C PRO A 350 25.27 -16.56 0.61
N TYR A 351 25.98 -16.60 -0.53
CA TYR A 351 27.11 -17.51 -0.71
C TYR A 351 28.30 -17.15 0.19
N VAL A 352 28.87 -18.16 0.84
CA VAL A 352 30.17 -18.07 1.52
C VAL A 352 31.13 -19.13 0.95
N ALA A 353 32.38 -18.76 0.71
CA ALA A 353 33.38 -19.68 0.16
C ALA A 353 33.92 -20.70 1.19
N ARG A 354 33.75 -20.40 2.48
CA ARG A 354 34.18 -21.23 3.62
C ARG A 354 33.18 -21.05 4.75
N GLN A 355 33.20 -21.97 5.71
CA GLN A 355 32.34 -21.85 6.90
C GLN A 355 32.63 -20.53 7.62
N THR A 356 31.62 -19.67 7.70
CA THR A 356 31.76 -18.30 8.20
C THR A 356 30.70 -18.04 9.26
N TYR A 357 31.08 -17.35 10.34
CA TYR A 357 30.13 -16.84 11.33
C TYR A 357 29.70 -15.42 10.92
N LEU A 358 28.40 -15.24 10.70
CA LEU A 358 27.80 -13.97 10.30
C LEU A 358 26.78 -13.52 11.36
N GLU A 359 26.66 -12.22 11.54
CA GLU A 359 25.63 -11.63 12.40
C GLU A 359 24.36 -11.39 11.57
N LEU A 360 23.25 -11.98 11.98
CA LEU A 360 21.91 -11.56 11.53
C LEU A 360 21.46 -10.40 12.40
N ARG A 361 21.02 -9.31 11.77
CA ARG A 361 20.52 -8.11 12.45
C ARG A 361 19.12 -7.78 11.96
N VAL A 362 18.19 -7.60 12.89
CA VAL A 362 16.82 -7.17 12.62
C VAL A 362 16.65 -5.80 13.24
N GLU A 363 16.32 -4.81 12.41
CA GLU A 363 16.11 -3.43 12.82
C GLU A 363 14.66 -3.04 12.63
N ASP A 364 14.05 -2.49 13.68
CA ASP A 364 12.76 -1.81 13.56
C ASP A 364 13.00 -0.36 13.17
N LEU A 365 12.63 0.01 11.95
CA LEU A 365 12.83 1.34 11.41
C LEU A 365 11.85 2.37 11.98
N SER A 366 10.79 1.90 12.66
CA SER A 366 9.74 2.72 13.25
C SER A 366 10.10 3.14 14.68
N VAL A 367 10.92 2.34 15.36
CA VAL A 367 11.42 2.57 16.72
C VAL A 367 12.95 2.68 16.70
N PRO A 368 13.50 3.91 16.57
CA PRO A 368 14.95 4.11 16.50
C PRO A 368 15.69 3.45 17.67
N GLY A 369 16.66 2.60 17.36
CA GLY A 369 17.52 1.93 18.34
C GLY A 369 17.05 0.53 18.77
N LEU A 370 15.89 0.05 18.31
CA LEU A 370 15.49 -1.34 18.53
C LEU A 370 16.16 -2.26 17.50
N VAL A 371 17.19 -2.97 17.96
CA VAL A 371 17.96 -3.90 17.13
C VAL A 371 18.05 -5.26 17.81
N LEU A 372 17.67 -6.32 17.08
CA LEU A 372 17.82 -7.70 17.52
C LEU A 372 18.93 -8.37 16.71
N THR A 373 19.84 -9.08 17.39
CA THR A 373 20.94 -9.78 16.72
C THR A 373 20.95 -11.27 17.03
N ALA A 374 21.42 -12.06 16.07
CA ALA A 374 21.68 -13.48 16.24
C ALA A 374 22.91 -13.90 15.44
N GLY A 375 23.76 -14.73 16.04
CA GLY A 375 24.88 -15.36 15.32
C GLY A 375 24.44 -16.55 14.49
N ILE A 376 24.84 -16.57 13.22
CA ILE A 376 24.55 -17.65 12.28
C ILE A 376 25.86 -18.18 11.69
N THR A 377 26.04 -19.49 11.75
CA THR A 377 27.13 -20.19 11.07
C THR A 377 26.66 -20.62 9.69
N VAL A 378 27.30 -20.11 8.64
CA VAL A 378 26.97 -20.44 7.25
C VAL A 378 28.06 -21.33 6.66
N ALA A 379 27.68 -22.49 6.14
CA ALA A 379 28.55 -23.40 5.40
C ALA A 379 28.54 -23.06 3.88
N PRO A 380 29.63 -23.35 3.15
CA PRO A 380 29.63 -23.30 1.69
C PRO A 380 28.60 -24.31 1.13
N PRO A 381 28.10 -24.10 -0.10
CA PRO A 381 27.18 -25.07 -0.70
C PRO A 381 27.87 -26.43 -0.85
N PRO A 382 27.14 -27.55 -0.76
CA PRO A 382 27.70 -28.87 -0.99
C PRO A 382 28.35 -28.92 -2.38
N ALA A 383 29.49 -29.60 -2.50
CA ALA A 383 30.18 -29.76 -3.77
C ALA A 383 29.21 -30.39 -4.79
N GLU A 384 28.95 -29.69 -5.89
CA GLU A 384 28.14 -30.25 -6.97
C GLU A 384 28.79 -31.55 -7.48
N PRO A 385 28.02 -32.63 -7.73
CA PRO A 385 28.53 -33.75 -8.48
C PRO A 385 28.92 -33.24 -9.87
N THR A 386 30.15 -33.55 -10.27
CA THR A 386 30.73 -33.11 -11.54
C THR A 386 29.85 -33.61 -12.68
N VAL A 387 29.09 -32.72 -13.31
CA VAL A 387 28.27 -33.06 -14.48
C VAL A 387 29.20 -33.28 -15.67
N ALA A 388 29.22 -34.50 -16.21
CA ALA A 388 29.93 -34.83 -17.43
C ALA A 388 29.37 -34.01 -18.60
N ILE A 389 30.26 -33.41 -19.39
CA ILE A 389 29.91 -32.61 -20.58
C ILE A 389 29.15 -33.50 -21.57
N VAL A 390 27.86 -33.25 -21.74
CA VAL A 390 27.03 -33.88 -22.78
C VAL A 390 27.44 -33.29 -24.13
N GLN A 391 27.91 -34.13 -25.05
CA GLN A 391 28.15 -33.72 -26.44
C GLN A 391 26.80 -33.32 -27.08
N GLN A 392 26.63 -32.05 -27.46
CA GLN A 392 25.39 -31.53 -28.05
C GLN A 392 25.53 -31.31 -29.57
N LEU A 393 24.44 -31.59 -30.29
CA LEU A 393 24.21 -31.17 -31.66
C LEU A 393 23.73 -29.71 -31.68
N SER A 394 24.33 -28.88 -32.52
CA SER A 394 23.80 -27.54 -32.81
C SER A 394 23.01 -27.59 -34.11
N VAL A 395 21.69 -27.36 -34.04
CA VAL A 395 20.79 -27.35 -35.20
C VAL A 395 20.32 -25.92 -35.44
N ALA A 396 20.65 -25.36 -36.59
CA ALA A 396 20.21 -24.06 -37.05
C ALA A 396 19.16 -24.21 -38.15
N VAL A 397 17.95 -23.74 -37.88
CA VAL A 397 16.83 -23.73 -38.80
C VAL A 397 16.68 -22.36 -39.46
N GLU A 398 16.07 -22.35 -40.65
CA GLU A 398 15.61 -21.11 -41.24
C GLU A 398 14.48 -20.50 -40.42
N ARG A 399 14.32 -19.20 -40.61
CA ARG A 399 13.38 -18.40 -39.87
C ARG A 399 11.91 -18.70 -40.23
N TYR A 400 11.65 -18.93 -41.51
CA TYR A 400 10.34 -19.29 -42.04
C TYR A 400 10.53 -20.24 -43.21
N TYR A 401 9.66 -21.23 -43.28
CA TYR A 401 9.57 -22.18 -44.38
C TYR A 401 8.29 -21.91 -45.16
N VAL A 402 8.39 -21.70 -46.46
CA VAL A 402 7.22 -21.38 -47.28
C VAL A 402 6.70 -22.64 -47.93
N VAL A 403 5.38 -22.89 -47.82
CA VAL A 403 4.74 -24.04 -48.48
C VAL A 403 4.99 -23.96 -49.99
N GLY A 404 5.45 -25.07 -50.58
CA GLY A 404 5.82 -25.17 -52.00
C GLY A 404 7.29 -24.81 -52.32
N ARG A 405 8.09 -24.39 -51.32
CA ARG A 405 9.53 -24.10 -51.49
C ARG A 405 10.40 -25.10 -50.72
N VAL A 406 11.66 -25.17 -51.15
CA VAL A 406 12.70 -25.93 -50.45
C VAL A 406 13.33 -25.02 -49.39
N GLY A 407 13.31 -25.46 -48.13
CA GLY A 407 14.05 -24.79 -47.06
C GLY A 407 15.26 -25.61 -46.60
N THR A 408 16.11 -25.00 -45.78
CA THR A 408 17.38 -25.60 -45.35
C THR A 408 17.47 -25.70 -43.84
N VAL A 409 18.15 -26.73 -43.34
CA VAL A 409 18.53 -26.89 -41.93
C VAL A 409 20.02 -27.20 -41.88
N SER A 410 20.77 -26.45 -41.08
CA SER A 410 22.20 -26.67 -40.87
C SER A 410 22.44 -27.37 -39.54
N VAL A 411 23.17 -28.47 -39.57
CA VAL A 411 23.44 -29.32 -38.41
C VAL A 411 24.94 -29.36 -38.18
N THR A 412 25.40 -28.85 -37.04
CA THR A 412 26.81 -28.93 -36.64
C THR A 412 27.00 -30.09 -35.68
N MET A 413 27.78 -31.07 -36.14
CA MET A 413 28.07 -32.33 -35.46
C MET A 413 29.26 -32.18 -34.50
N PRO A 414 29.30 -32.95 -33.39
CA PRO A 414 30.43 -32.91 -32.45
C PRO A 414 31.75 -33.35 -33.08
N GLU A 415 31.71 -34.26 -34.06
CA GLU A 415 32.86 -34.78 -34.81
C GLU A 415 32.52 -35.07 -36.28
N GLU A 416 33.55 -35.31 -37.09
CA GLU A 416 33.39 -35.65 -38.52
C GLU A 416 33.08 -37.15 -38.69
N GLY A 417 32.42 -37.50 -39.80
CA GLY A 417 32.12 -38.90 -40.13
C GLY A 417 30.81 -39.45 -39.57
N LEU A 418 30.01 -38.62 -38.87
CA LEU A 418 28.67 -39.02 -38.43
C LEU A 418 27.67 -38.97 -39.59
N SER A 419 26.76 -39.95 -39.64
CA SER A 419 25.62 -39.98 -40.55
C SER A 419 24.46 -39.16 -39.99
N VAL A 420 23.87 -38.28 -40.79
CA VAL A 420 22.74 -37.43 -40.36
C VAL A 420 21.42 -38.00 -40.88
N ARG A 421 20.47 -38.21 -39.98
CA ARG A 421 19.08 -38.58 -40.27
C ARG A 421 18.14 -37.51 -39.76
N VAL A 422 17.13 -37.18 -40.57
CA VAL A 422 16.09 -36.22 -40.20
C VAL A 422 14.74 -36.86 -40.42
N SER A 423 13.87 -36.74 -39.41
CA SER A 423 12.50 -37.24 -39.45
C SER A 423 11.55 -36.21 -38.86
N GLN A 424 10.33 -36.13 -39.38
CA GLN A 424 9.29 -35.28 -38.80
C GLN A 424 8.65 -35.99 -37.61
N VAL A 425 8.57 -35.30 -36.47
CA VAL A 425 7.97 -35.79 -35.22
C VAL A 425 6.55 -35.25 -35.04
N TYR A 426 6.26 -34.07 -35.60
CA TYR A 426 4.94 -33.45 -35.56
C TYR A 426 4.71 -32.56 -36.79
N PRO A 427 3.48 -32.48 -37.34
CA PRO A 427 2.31 -33.32 -37.04
C PRO A 427 2.52 -34.79 -37.46
N GLU A 428 1.57 -35.69 -37.19
CA GLU A 428 1.62 -37.08 -37.67
C GLU A 428 1.58 -37.16 -39.21
N GLU A 429 0.85 -36.23 -39.83
CA GLU A 429 0.77 -36.10 -41.29
C GLU A 429 2.08 -35.52 -41.84
N GLN A 430 2.65 -36.15 -42.87
CA GLN A 430 3.92 -35.69 -43.44
C GLN A 430 3.75 -34.33 -44.14
N VAL A 431 4.30 -33.27 -43.57
CA VAL A 431 4.28 -31.91 -44.14
C VAL A 431 5.66 -31.48 -44.66
N VAL A 432 6.72 -32.08 -44.12
CA VAL A 432 8.11 -31.87 -44.51
C VAL A 432 8.77 -33.21 -44.86
N SER A 433 9.53 -33.23 -45.97
CA SER A 433 10.33 -34.38 -46.39
C SER A 433 11.75 -33.96 -46.74
N VAL A 434 12.74 -34.81 -46.44
CA VAL A 434 14.14 -34.56 -46.80
C VAL A 434 14.33 -34.69 -48.30
N ALA A 435 14.73 -33.60 -48.96
CA ALA A 435 15.04 -33.56 -50.38
C ALA A 435 16.45 -34.08 -50.65
N ARG A 436 17.44 -33.60 -49.89
CA ARG A 436 18.85 -34.05 -49.95
C ARG A 436 19.62 -33.61 -48.70
N VAL A 437 20.75 -34.26 -48.43
CA VAL A 437 21.69 -33.90 -47.35
C VAL A 437 23.08 -33.73 -47.96
N GLU A 438 23.72 -32.59 -47.70
CA GLU A 438 25.09 -32.30 -48.11
C GLU A 438 26.00 -32.20 -46.89
N LEU A 439 27.09 -32.97 -46.86
CA LEU A 439 28.04 -33.00 -45.74
C LEU A 439 29.30 -32.22 -46.11
N VAL A 440 29.69 -31.28 -45.24
CA VAL A 440 30.92 -30.48 -45.36
C VAL A 440 31.62 -30.46 -43.99
N GLY A 441 32.58 -31.36 -43.80
CA GLY A 441 33.29 -31.54 -42.52
C GLY A 441 32.32 -31.91 -41.39
N ARG A 442 32.24 -31.06 -40.36
CA ARG A 442 31.31 -31.22 -39.22
C ARG A 442 29.92 -30.66 -39.47
N VAL A 443 29.63 -30.09 -40.64
CA VAL A 443 28.34 -29.47 -40.93
C VAL A 443 27.57 -30.28 -41.96
N ALA A 444 26.32 -30.61 -41.66
CA ALA A 444 25.38 -31.18 -42.61
C ALA A 444 24.31 -30.14 -42.98
N LEU A 445 24.16 -29.84 -44.27
CA LEU A 445 23.08 -29.04 -44.83
C LEU A 445 21.98 -29.97 -45.31
N VAL A 446 20.85 -29.95 -44.61
CA VAL A 446 19.66 -30.74 -44.91
C VAL A 446 18.67 -29.86 -45.65
N TYR A 447 18.33 -30.22 -46.89
CA TYR A 447 17.32 -29.55 -47.69
C TYR A 447 15.97 -30.25 -47.50
N LEU A 448 14.93 -29.47 -47.25
CA LEU A 448 13.60 -29.93 -46.85
C LEU A 448 12.56 -29.41 -47.85
N ASN A 449 11.77 -30.31 -48.44
CA ASN A 449 10.58 -29.93 -49.19
C ASN A 449 9.43 -29.69 -48.21
N VAL A 450 8.86 -28.48 -48.22
CA VAL A 450 7.69 -28.15 -47.40
C VAL A 450 6.45 -28.19 -48.28
N THR A 451 5.61 -29.20 -48.05
CA THR A 451 4.56 -29.60 -48.99
C THR A 451 3.17 -29.17 -48.55
N ALA A 452 2.97 -28.92 -47.26
CA ALA A 452 1.69 -28.50 -46.70
C ALA A 452 1.87 -27.59 -45.48
N TYR A 453 0.80 -26.87 -45.13
CA TYR A 453 0.76 -26.01 -43.95
C TYR A 453 0.34 -26.84 -42.72
N PRO A 454 1.19 -26.96 -41.68
CA PRO A 454 0.88 -27.76 -40.49
C PRO A 454 -0.13 -27.06 -39.55
N PRO A 455 -0.90 -27.83 -38.76
CA PRO A 455 -1.76 -27.28 -37.71
C PRO A 455 -0.97 -26.41 -36.72
N GLY A 456 -1.37 -25.15 -36.58
CA GLY A 456 -0.69 -24.18 -35.72
C GLY A 456 0.57 -23.54 -36.31
N GLY A 457 0.88 -23.80 -37.59
CA GLY A 457 2.00 -23.17 -38.29
C GLY A 457 3.39 -23.72 -37.95
N TYR A 458 3.49 -24.75 -37.11
CA TYR A 458 4.76 -25.37 -36.74
C TYR A 458 4.80 -26.86 -37.09
N ALA A 459 5.91 -27.28 -37.69
CA ALA A 459 6.31 -28.68 -37.79
C ALA A 459 7.56 -28.91 -36.93
N TYR A 460 7.72 -30.07 -36.33
CA TYR A 460 8.91 -30.42 -35.54
C TYR A 460 9.65 -31.55 -36.22
N ILE A 461 10.97 -31.39 -36.38
CA ILE A 461 11.84 -32.44 -36.90
C ILE A 461 12.81 -32.90 -35.82
N GLU A 462 13.08 -34.19 -35.76
CA GLU A 462 14.20 -34.75 -35.03
C GLU A 462 15.37 -34.95 -35.99
N VAL A 463 16.51 -34.38 -35.63
CA VAL A 463 17.78 -34.52 -36.31
C VAL A 463 18.68 -35.39 -35.47
N SER A 464 19.13 -36.51 -36.02
CA SER A 464 20.05 -37.44 -35.38
C SER A 464 21.37 -37.51 -36.14
N ALA A 465 22.50 -37.40 -35.45
CA ALA A 465 23.83 -37.67 -35.99
C ALA A 465 24.39 -38.94 -35.32
N CYS A 466 24.69 -39.95 -36.13
CA CYS A 466 25.03 -41.30 -35.67
C CYS A 466 26.38 -41.77 -36.20
N SER A 467 27.21 -42.32 -35.32
CA SER A 467 28.31 -43.23 -35.66
C SER A 467 27.81 -44.68 -35.64
N GLU A 468 28.72 -45.65 -35.81
CA GLU A 468 28.43 -47.06 -35.58
C GLU A 468 28.19 -47.42 -34.10
N VAL A 469 28.61 -46.55 -33.16
CA VAL A 469 28.66 -46.86 -31.72
C VAL A 469 27.67 -46.02 -30.91
N TYR A 470 27.30 -44.83 -31.39
CA TYR A 470 26.37 -43.95 -30.68
C TYR A 470 25.63 -43.00 -31.62
N CYS A 471 24.48 -42.49 -31.17
CA CYS A 471 23.72 -41.43 -31.83
C CYS A 471 23.48 -40.29 -30.85
N VAL A 472 23.56 -39.05 -31.33
CA VAL A 472 23.06 -37.86 -30.63
C VAL A 472 21.88 -37.34 -31.43
N SER A 473 20.81 -36.91 -30.77
CA SER A 473 19.64 -36.31 -31.44
C SER A 473 19.26 -34.96 -30.83
N SER A 474 18.58 -34.13 -31.63
CA SER A 474 18.02 -32.84 -31.22
C SER A 474 16.74 -32.57 -32.00
N VAL A 475 15.74 -31.98 -31.35
CA VAL A 475 14.47 -31.63 -31.98
C VAL A 475 14.45 -30.14 -32.32
N ALA A 476 14.10 -29.81 -33.56
CA ALA A 476 14.06 -28.44 -34.05
C ALA A 476 12.66 -28.06 -34.57
N PRO A 477 12.12 -26.89 -34.16
CA PRO A 477 10.86 -26.37 -34.69
C PRO A 477 11.06 -25.69 -36.04
N LEU A 478 10.18 -25.97 -36.99
CA LEU A 478 10.09 -25.34 -38.31
C LEU A 478 8.83 -24.48 -38.37
N HIS A 479 8.98 -23.17 -38.51
CA HIS A 479 7.84 -22.26 -38.63
C HIS A 479 7.43 -22.12 -40.10
N VAL A 480 6.25 -22.63 -40.46
CA VAL A 480 5.75 -22.72 -41.84
C VAL A 480 4.73 -21.61 -42.11
N VAL A 481 4.84 -20.94 -43.25
CA VAL A 481 3.96 -19.82 -43.66
C VAL A 481 3.42 -19.99 -45.08
N LEU A 482 2.27 -19.38 -45.35
CA LEU A 482 1.68 -19.30 -46.70
C LEU A 482 2.19 -18.05 -47.44
N GLU A 483 2.32 -18.13 -48.77
CA GLU A 483 2.98 -17.11 -49.60
C GLU A 483 2.32 -15.70 -49.48
N ASP A 484 0.98 -15.63 -49.39
CA ASP A 484 0.22 -14.37 -49.25
C ASP A 484 0.44 -13.63 -47.91
N THR A 485 0.87 -14.32 -46.86
CA THR A 485 1.07 -13.73 -45.52
C THR A 485 2.40 -12.99 -45.35
N ALA A 486 3.41 -13.33 -46.17
CA ALA A 486 4.76 -12.76 -46.03
C ALA A 486 4.86 -11.32 -46.56
N GLU A 487 4.17 -11.00 -47.67
CA GLU A 487 4.19 -9.65 -48.25
C GLU A 487 3.42 -8.63 -47.41
N ARG A 488 2.30 -9.03 -46.79
CA ARG A 488 1.51 -8.17 -45.88
C ARG A 488 2.27 -7.79 -44.62
N ALA A 489 3.07 -8.69 -44.06
CA ALA A 489 3.83 -8.43 -42.84
C ALA A 489 4.95 -7.38 -43.05
N LEU A 490 5.59 -7.35 -44.22
CA LEU A 490 6.63 -6.38 -44.57
C LEU A 490 6.09 -4.94 -44.70
N GLY A 491 4.84 -4.77 -45.14
CA GLY A 491 4.21 -3.46 -45.33
C GLY A 491 3.85 -2.74 -44.01
N GLU A 492 3.42 -3.48 -42.99
CA GLU A 492 3.00 -2.91 -41.70
C GLU A 492 4.19 -2.48 -40.83
N VAL A 493 5.31 -3.21 -40.91
CA VAL A 493 6.56 -2.87 -40.19
C VAL A 493 7.15 -1.53 -40.63
N SER A 494 7.04 -1.19 -41.92
CA SER A 494 7.52 0.09 -42.46
C SER A 494 6.74 1.30 -41.94
N LYS A 495 5.43 1.13 -41.68
CA LYS A 495 4.57 2.20 -41.13
C LYS A 495 4.87 2.48 -39.66
N LEU A 496 5.06 1.42 -38.86
CA LEU A 496 5.37 1.52 -37.43
C LEU A 496 6.73 2.17 -37.17
N TYR A 497 7.73 1.91 -38.01
CA TYR A 497 9.06 2.51 -37.88
C TYR A 497 9.06 4.05 -38.06
N LYS A 498 8.23 4.56 -38.97
CA LYS A 498 8.07 6.01 -39.20
C LYS A 498 7.34 6.71 -38.04
N ALA A 499 6.39 6.02 -37.40
CA ALA A 499 5.68 6.55 -36.23
C ALA A 499 6.62 6.71 -35.03
N LEU A 500 7.53 5.75 -34.81
CA LEU A 500 8.48 5.78 -33.70
C LEU A 500 9.48 6.95 -33.79
N GLN A 501 9.98 7.24 -34.99
CA GLN A 501 10.87 8.39 -35.23
C GLN A 501 10.19 9.73 -34.93
N SER A 502 8.87 9.84 -35.20
CA SER A 502 8.13 11.06 -34.92
C SER A 502 7.95 11.33 -33.41
N VAL A 503 7.86 10.27 -32.60
CA VAL A 503 7.75 10.35 -31.14
C VAL A 503 9.08 10.69 -30.50
N GLU A 504 10.19 10.15 -31.01
CA GLU A 504 11.54 10.46 -30.52
C GLU A 504 11.90 11.95 -30.75
N GLU A 505 11.54 12.49 -31.90
CA GLU A 505 11.72 13.92 -32.20
C GLU A 505 10.76 14.84 -31.41
N ALA A 506 9.63 14.33 -30.95
CA ALA A 506 8.76 15.04 -30.02
C ALA A 506 9.34 15.04 -28.59
N ALA A 507 9.93 13.94 -28.15
CA ALA A 507 10.57 13.82 -26.85
C ALA A 507 11.84 14.69 -26.74
N LYS A 508 12.66 14.76 -27.80
CA LYS A 508 13.82 15.68 -27.87
C LYS A 508 13.40 17.14 -27.79
N ARG A 509 12.31 17.52 -28.47
CA ARG A 509 11.72 18.87 -28.39
C ARG A 509 11.18 19.20 -27.00
N ALA A 510 10.53 18.24 -26.34
CA ALA A 510 10.06 18.42 -24.96
C ALA A 510 11.21 18.61 -23.95
N LEU A 511 12.29 17.84 -24.09
CA LEU A 511 13.51 17.98 -23.27
C LEU A 511 14.21 19.32 -23.48
N ALA A 512 14.28 19.80 -24.73
CA ALA A 512 14.78 21.14 -25.02
C ALA A 512 13.88 22.24 -24.42
N GLY A 513 12.57 22.04 -24.43
CA GLY A 513 11.59 22.93 -23.78
C GLY A 513 11.77 23.00 -22.25
N VAL A 514 12.01 21.87 -21.59
CA VAL A 514 12.31 21.83 -20.14
C VAL A 514 13.61 22.55 -19.81
N ALA A 515 14.66 22.38 -20.63
CA ALA A 515 15.91 23.10 -20.45
C ALA A 515 15.73 24.62 -20.61
N SER A 516 14.98 25.05 -21.63
CA SER A 516 14.65 26.46 -21.86
C SER A 516 13.84 27.06 -20.70
N LEU A 517 12.86 26.32 -20.16
CA LEU A 517 12.09 26.74 -18.99
C LEU A 517 12.95 26.90 -17.75
N ASN A 518 13.92 26.01 -17.53
CA ASN A 518 14.83 26.11 -16.40
C ASN A 518 15.72 27.36 -16.49
N THR A 519 16.16 27.72 -17.71
CA THR A 519 16.87 28.98 -17.97
C THR A 519 15.98 30.20 -17.74
N SER A 520 14.73 30.18 -18.23
CA SER A 520 13.78 31.28 -18.02
C SER A 520 13.39 31.47 -16.56
N VAL A 521 13.26 30.39 -15.77
CA VAL A 521 13.02 30.46 -14.32
C VAL A 521 14.22 31.06 -13.58
N ALA A 522 15.44 30.70 -13.97
CA ALA A 522 16.66 31.29 -13.39
C ALA A 522 16.79 32.78 -13.72
N GLU A 523 16.44 33.20 -14.94
CA GLU A 523 16.40 34.62 -15.31
C GLU A 523 15.31 35.39 -14.54
N VAL A 524 14.14 34.79 -14.29
CA VAL A 524 13.07 35.43 -13.50
C VAL A 524 13.51 35.59 -12.04
N ALA A 525 14.19 34.59 -11.47
CA ALA A 525 14.73 34.67 -10.11
C ALA A 525 15.79 35.77 -9.99
N SER A 526 16.73 35.85 -10.94
CA SER A 526 17.78 36.90 -10.96
C SER A 526 17.17 38.31 -11.05
N THR A 527 16.20 38.53 -11.94
CA THR A 527 15.56 39.85 -12.04
C THR A 527 14.69 40.19 -10.82
N ALA A 528 14.09 39.20 -10.16
CA ALA A 528 13.36 39.42 -8.92
C ALA A 528 14.30 39.84 -7.78
N GLU A 529 15.52 39.30 -7.73
CA GLU A 529 16.55 39.75 -6.80
C GLU A 529 17.04 41.17 -7.09
N GLU A 530 17.23 41.53 -8.37
CA GLU A 530 17.58 42.91 -8.78
C GLU A 530 16.46 43.92 -8.47
N ALA A 531 15.21 43.58 -8.73
CA ALA A 531 14.05 44.42 -8.39
C ALA A 531 13.93 44.61 -6.87
N LEU A 532 14.13 43.54 -6.09
CA LEU A 532 14.12 43.60 -4.63
C LEU A 532 15.27 44.50 -4.10
N ALA A 533 16.45 44.43 -4.71
CA ALA A 533 17.57 45.32 -4.39
C ALA A 533 17.26 46.79 -4.74
N GLY A 534 16.62 47.05 -5.88
CA GLY A 534 16.18 48.39 -6.28
C GLY A 534 15.13 48.99 -5.34
N VAL A 535 14.16 48.19 -4.89
CA VAL A 535 13.14 48.59 -3.90
C VAL A 535 13.79 48.91 -2.55
N LEU A 536 14.77 48.11 -2.11
CA LEU A 536 15.52 48.36 -0.87
C LEU A 536 16.37 49.64 -0.94
N GLU A 537 16.97 49.93 -2.10
CA GLU A 537 17.72 51.16 -2.36
C GLU A 537 16.79 52.40 -2.35
N LEU A 538 15.60 52.28 -2.93
CA LEU A 538 14.56 53.32 -2.90
C LEU A 538 14.03 53.57 -1.49
N LEU A 539 13.79 52.51 -0.70
CA LEU A 539 13.37 52.63 0.70
C LEU A 539 14.42 53.37 1.54
N LYS A 540 15.72 53.07 1.35
CA LYS A 540 16.81 53.82 2.00
C LYS A 540 16.85 55.30 1.61
N ARG A 541 16.52 55.62 0.35
CA ARG A 541 16.42 57.01 -0.12
C ARG A 541 15.20 57.72 0.47
N VAL A 542 14.08 57.03 0.64
CA VAL A 542 12.87 57.56 1.29
C VAL A 542 13.13 57.83 2.79
N GLU A 543 13.81 56.91 3.49
CA GLU A 543 14.25 57.12 4.88
C GLU A 543 15.23 58.31 5.00
N GLY A 544 16.12 58.49 4.02
CA GLY A 544 17.02 59.65 3.96
C GLY A 544 16.34 60.98 3.64
N VAL A 545 15.17 60.96 2.99
CA VAL A 545 14.36 62.15 2.68
C VAL A 545 13.47 62.54 3.88
N GLU A 546 12.98 61.58 4.66
CA GLU A 546 12.29 61.86 5.94
C GLU A 546 13.19 62.58 6.95
N SER A 547 14.50 62.35 6.91
CA SER A 547 15.45 63.04 7.78
C SER A 547 15.76 64.48 7.34
N LEU A 548 15.34 64.91 6.14
CA LEU A 548 15.92 66.11 5.50
C LEU A 548 15.00 67.27 5.16
N LEU A 549 13.65 67.24 5.17
CA LEU A 549 12.88 68.50 5.03
C LEU A 549 11.41 68.45 5.49
N GLY A 550 11.08 69.43 6.35
CA GLY A 550 9.78 70.10 6.32
C GLY A 550 9.70 71.05 5.12
N SER A 551 8.52 71.11 4.48
CA SER A 551 8.21 71.71 3.16
C SER A 551 8.82 70.89 2.01
N THR A 552 8.07 70.14 1.19
CA THR A 552 6.94 70.58 0.35
C THR A 552 6.10 69.37 -0.08
N ARG A 553 4.76 69.43 0.02
CA ARG A 553 3.82 68.32 -0.33
C ARG A 553 3.92 67.86 -1.80
N LEU A 554 4.45 68.71 -2.70
CA LEU A 554 4.60 68.42 -4.13
C LEU A 554 5.74 67.43 -4.45
N GLU A 555 6.85 67.48 -3.72
CA GLU A 555 8.01 66.58 -3.97
C GLU A 555 7.73 65.17 -3.44
N LEU A 556 7.02 65.05 -2.32
CA LEU A 556 6.57 63.75 -1.81
C LEU A 556 5.57 63.11 -2.78
N LEU A 557 4.66 63.88 -3.38
CA LEU A 557 3.72 63.39 -4.38
C LEU A 557 4.42 62.98 -5.69
N SER A 558 5.47 63.70 -6.13
CA SER A 558 6.22 63.32 -7.33
C SER A 558 7.10 62.08 -7.11
N ALA A 559 7.72 61.96 -5.93
CA ALA A 559 8.49 60.78 -5.54
C ALA A 559 7.58 59.55 -5.39
N THR A 560 6.41 59.70 -4.74
CA THR A 560 5.43 58.62 -4.63
C THR A 560 4.88 58.23 -5.99
N ALA A 561 4.65 59.19 -6.90
CA ALA A 561 4.22 58.90 -8.26
C ALA A 561 5.30 58.19 -9.08
N MET A 562 6.58 58.57 -8.94
CA MET A 562 7.70 57.87 -9.59
C MET A 562 7.79 56.43 -9.08
N VAL A 563 7.79 56.21 -7.76
CA VAL A 563 7.83 54.86 -7.17
C VAL A 563 6.65 54.03 -7.65
N ASN A 564 5.44 54.59 -7.68
CA ASN A 564 4.26 53.87 -8.13
C ASN A 564 4.32 53.54 -9.64
N SER A 565 4.91 54.42 -10.45
CA SER A 565 5.12 54.19 -11.88
C SER A 565 6.18 53.13 -12.17
N THR A 566 7.28 53.11 -11.41
CA THR A 566 8.34 52.11 -11.52
C THR A 566 7.82 50.75 -11.05
N LEU A 567 7.10 50.71 -9.93
CA LEU A 567 6.50 49.48 -9.41
C LEU A 567 5.45 48.92 -10.37
N ALA A 568 4.65 49.79 -10.99
CA ALA A 568 3.69 49.38 -12.02
C ALA A 568 4.36 48.82 -13.28
N ALA A 569 5.47 49.43 -13.72
CA ALA A 569 6.24 48.94 -14.87
C ALA A 569 6.90 47.58 -14.58
N GLU A 570 7.42 47.36 -13.37
CA GLU A 570 7.98 46.08 -12.95
C GLU A 570 6.91 45.00 -12.80
N LEU A 571 5.74 45.34 -12.23
CA LEU A 571 4.59 44.43 -12.15
C LEU A 571 4.09 43.98 -13.52
N GLU A 572 4.06 44.88 -14.50
CA GLU A 572 3.63 44.55 -15.86
C GLU A 572 4.67 43.72 -16.60
N SER A 573 5.96 43.97 -16.37
CA SER A 573 7.07 43.13 -16.85
C SER A 573 7.00 41.72 -16.24
N LEU A 574 6.75 41.60 -14.93
CA LEU A 574 6.54 40.33 -14.25
C LEU A 574 5.32 39.57 -14.78
N ARG A 575 4.20 40.26 -15.03
CA ARG A 575 3.00 39.66 -15.64
C ARG A 575 3.27 39.12 -17.03
N GLY A 576 3.99 39.86 -17.87
CA GLY A 576 4.39 39.40 -19.21
C GLY A 576 5.23 38.11 -19.15
N ARG A 577 6.12 38.00 -18.16
CA ARG A 577 6.99 36.83 -17.98
C ARG A 577 6.26 35.64 -17.35
N VAL A 578 5.32 35.87 -16.44
CA VAL A 578 4.41 34.82 -15.92
C VAL A 578 3.54 34.26 -17.04
N SER A 579 3.02 35.11 -17.92
CA SER A 579 2.25 34.68 -19.10
C SER A 579 3.08 33.81 -20.06
N SER A 580 4.37 34.16 -20.27
CA SER A 580 5.31 33.33 -21.04
C SER A 580 5.56 31.96 -20.40
N LEU A 581 5.71 31.92 -19.07
CA LEU A 581 5.83 30.69 -18.28
C LEU A 581 4.58 29.82 -18.35
N GLU A 582 3.38 30.41 -18.27
CA GLU A 582 2.11 29.71 -18.43
C GLU A 582 1.98 29.10 -19.84
N GLY A 583 2.45 29.81 -20.86
CA GLY A 583 2.56 29.29 -22.24
C GLY A 583 3.47 28.06 -22.33
N GLY A 584 4.67 28.12 -21.74
CA GLY A 584 5.60 26.98 -21.71
C GLY A 584 5.06 25.78 -20.91
N VAL A 585 4.34 26.03 -19.81
CA VAL A 585 3.67 24.98 -19.01
C VAL A 585 2.51 24.34 -19.79
N ALA A 586 1.77 25.12 -20.58
CA ALA A 586 0.72 24.59 -21.45
C ALA A 586 1.29 23.70 -22.57
N GLU A 587 2.42 24.08 -23.18
CA GLU A 587 3.14 23.24 -24.14
C GLU A 587 3.67 21.94 -23.50
N LEU A 588 4.18 22.02 -22.27
CA LEU A 588 4.59 20.85 -21.49
C LEU A 588 3.43 19.93 -21.13
N ARG A 589 2.25 20.46 -20.76
CA ARG A 589 1.05 19.65 -20.53
C ARG A 589 0.56 18.99 -21.82
N ALA A 590 0.65 19.67 -22.96
CA ALA A 590 0.34 19.10 -24.26
C ALA A 590 1.36 18.02 -24.71
N ALA A 591 2.62 18.14 -24.28
CA ALA A 591 3.64 17.10 -24.45
C ALA A 591 3.43 15.92 -23.48
N TYR A 592 3.02 16.20 -22.23
CA TYR A 592 2.71 15.19 -21.22
C TYR A 592 1.46 14.37 -21.55
N GLY A 593 0.41 14.99 -22.10
CA GLY A 593 -0.77 14.27 -22.61
C GLY A 593 -0.43 13.31 -23.76
N ARG A 594 0.58 13.63 -24.58
CA ARG A 594 1.13 12.70 -25.58
C ARG A 594 2.03 11.62 -24.96
N LEU A 595 2.60 11.87 -23.78
CA LEU A 595 3.34 10.89 -22.97
C LEU A 595 2.41 9.92 -22.21
N GLU A 596 1.15 10.27 -21.93
CA GLU A 596 0.17 9.32 -21.35
C GLU A 596 -0.29 8.23 -22.34
N GLU A 597 -0.12 8.44 -23.64
CA GLU A 597 -0.27 7.38 -24.65
C GLU A 597 0.96 6.45 -24.71
N VAL A 598 2.09 6.85 -24.12
CA VAL A 598 3.37 6.10 -24.19
C VAL A 598 3.36 4.76 -23.46
N PRO A 599 2.60 4.48 -22.40
CA PRO A 599 2.47 3.12 -21.88
C PRO A 599 1.72 2.18 -22.84
N ARG A 600 0.67 2.68 -23.51
CA ARG A 600 -0.07 1.92 -24.53
C ARG A 600 0.78 1.73 -25.78
N LEU A 601 1.39 2.80 -26.28
CA LEU A 601 2.36 2.75 -27.39
C LEU A 601 3.62 1.96 -27.02
N ARG A 602 4.13 1.95 -25.78
CA ARG A 602 5.23 1.07 -25.33
C ARG A 602 4.79 -0.38 -25.19
N SER A 603 3.52 -0.64 -24.89
CA SER A 603 3.00 -2.01 -24.93
C SER A 603 2.87 -2.48 -26.37
N ASP A 604 2.37 -1.64 -27.27
CA ASP A 604 2.19 -1.96 -28.68
C ASP A 604 3.52 -1.98 -29.45
N VAL A 605 4.43 -1.05 -29.15
CA VAL A 605 5.83 -1.01 -29.62
C VAL A 605 6.67 -2.05 -28.90
N GLY A 606 6.37 -2.43 -27.67
CA GLY A 606 7.04 -3.53 -26.96
C GLY A 606 6.66 -4.87 -27.56
N ILE A 607 5.40 -5.03 -27.94
CA ILE A 607 4.90 -6.18 -28.71
C ILE A 607 5.46 -6.14 -30.14
N ALA A 608 5.48 -4.97 -30.79
CA ALA A 608 6.01 -4.81 -32.15
C ALA A 608 7.55 -4.86 -32.22
N LEU A 609 8.30 -4.42 -31.20
CA LEU A 609 9.75 -4.58 -31.04
C LEU A 609 10.10 -5.96 -30.51
N ALA A 610 9.26 -6.64 -29.75
CA ALA A 610 9.46 -8.07 -29.49
C ALA A 610 9.32 -8.84 -30.81
N LEU A 611 8.29 -8.54 -31.61
CA LEU A 611 8.09 -9.10 -32.94
C LEU A 611 9.18 -8.65 -33.94
N ALA A 612 9.67 -7.40 -33.87
CA ALA A 612 10.68 -6.84 -34.77
C ALA A 612 12.13 -7.09 -34.32
N ALA A 613 12.42 -7.30 -33.03
CA ALA A 613 13.72 -7.75 -32.52
C ALA A 613 13.85 -9.26 -32.71
N VAL A 614 12.74 -10.00 -32.57
CA VAL A 614 12.64 -11.33 -33.18
C VAL A 614 12.94 -11.17 -34.68
N ALA A 615 12.31 -10.22 -35.41
CA ALA A 615 12.56 -9.90 -36.84
C ALA A 615 13.99 -9.44 -37.24
N LEU A 616 14.75 -8.80 -36.35
CA LEU A 616 16.06 -8.18 -36.63
C LEU A 616 17.23 -9.01 -36.11
N ALA A 617 17.06 -9.79 -35.04
CA ALA A 617 18.07 -10.75 -34.55
C ALA A 617 18.41 -11.88 -35.57
N THR A 618 17.62 -11.92 -36.63
CA THR A 618 17.51 -12.91 -37.71
C THR A 618 17.89 -12.30 -39.06
N SER A 619 18.02 -10.97 -39.16
CA SER A 619 18.68 -10.28 -40.28
C SER A 619 20.08 -9.77 -39.93
N ALA A 620 20.38 -9.52 -38.65
CA ALA A 620 21.73 -9.15 -38.19
C ALA A 620 22.72 -10.33 -38.19
N THR A 621 22.24 -11.57 -38.03
CA THR A 621 23.06 -12.78 -38.23
C THR A 621 23.34 -13.06 -39.72
N SER A 622 22.59 -12.45 -40.65
CA SER A 622 22.87 -12.52 -42.10
C SER A 622 23.81 -11.45 -42.65
N LEU A 623 24.09 -10.35 -41.92
CA LEU A 623 25.05 -9.32 -42.37
C LEU A 623 26.42 -9.38 -41.67
N GLY A 624 26.53 -10.03 -40.50
CA GLY A 624 27.82 -10.23 -39.81
C GLY A 624 28.77 -11.22 -40.50
N LEU A 625 28.29 -12.00 -41.47
CA LEU A 625 29.07 -13.00 -42.21
C LEU A 625 29.51 -12.53 -43.61
N THR A 626 29.14 -11.33 -44.05
CA THR A 626 29.45 -10.82 -45.40
C THR A 626 30.65 -9.88 -45.47
N LEU A 627 31.24 -9.46 -44.34
CA LEU A 627 32.40 -8.53 -44.32
C LEU A 627 33.76 -9.17 -44.01
N LEU A 628 33.87 -10.51 -43.95
CA LEU A 628 35.15 -11.19 -43.68
C LEU A 628 35.74 -12.02 -44.83
N ARG A 629 35.24 -11.94 -46.07
CA ARG A 629 35.93 -12.50 -47.26
C ARG A 629 35.70 -11.69 -48.53
N ALA A 630 36.50 -10.64 -48.73
CA ALA A 630 36.96 -10.28 -50.07
C ALA A 630 38.24 -11.11 -50.37
N PRO A 631 38.31 -11.87 -51.48
CA PRO A 631 39.48 -12.69 -51.78
C PRO A 631 40.60 -11.86 -52.41
N ARG A 632 41.82 -11.99 -51.86
CA ARG A 632 43.06 -11.82 -52.63
C ARG A 632 43.02 -12.80 -53.81
N ARG A 633 42.92 -12.31 -55.04
CA ARG A 633 43.43 -13.01 -56.23
C ARG A 633 44.68 -12.30 -56.71
N ARG A 634 45.75 -13.09 -56.88
CA ARG A 634 46.89 -12.78 -57.75
C ARG A 634 46.40 -12.75 -59.20
N GLY A 635 46.96 -11.84 -59.98
CA GLY A 635 46.64 -11.53 -61.36
C GLY A 635 46.77 -10.04 -61.54
#